data_AF-A0A484LSX3-F1
#
_entry.id   AF-A0A484LSX3-F1
#
_cell.length_a   1.000
_cell.length_b   1.000
_cell.length_c   1.000
_cell.angle_alpha   90.00
_cell.angle_beta   90.00
_cell.angle_gamma   90.00
#
_symmetry.space_group_name_H-M   'P 1'
#
loop_
_entity.id
_entity.type
_entity.pdbx_description
1 polymer ?
#
loop_
_entity_poly.entity_id
_entity_poly.type
_entity_poly.pdbx_seq_one_letter_code
_entity_poly.pdbx_strand_id
1 'polypeptide(L)'
;MPKTQNFFTLLASLLFIAAMADSDTSVYIVYTTVPADVEDHAKYHVETLAPIFGSEDAAKEAILYTYTAAATGYSAKLTPAQVSKISENPAVLQVVKSQPSLLHLSQHKLT
;
A
#
# COMPACT_ATOMS: atom_id res chain seq x y z
N MET A 1 21.09 42.86 -4.73
CA MET A 1 20.02 42.38 -5.63
C MET A 1 19.92 40.86 -5.49
N PRO A 2 19.01 40.32 -4.64
CA PRO A 2 18.83 38.88 -4.53
C PRO A 2 17.94 38.36 -5.67
N LYS A 3 18.33 37.20 -6.19
CA LYS A 3 17.77 36.53 -7.38
C LYS A 3 16.38 35.93 -7.07
N THR A 4 15.40 36.23 -7.91
CA THR A 4 13.98 35.83 -7.83
C THR A 4 13.69 34.37 -8.19
N GLN A 5 14.70 33.49 -8.19
CA GLN A 5 14.58 32.13 -8.72
C GLN A 5 14.04 31.09 -7.73
N ASN A 6 13.87 31.45 -6.45
CA ASN A 6 13.52 30.50 -5.39
C ASN A 6 12.01 30.38 -5.12
N PHE A 7 11.20 31.35 -5.57
CA PHE A 7 9.77 31.41 -5.22
C PHE A 7 8.91 30.51 -6.11
N PHE A 8 9.27 30.40 -7.41
CA PHE A 8 8.52 29.58 -8.37
C PHE A 8 8.66 28.09 -8.07
N THR A 9 9.85 27.65 -7.64
CA THR A 9 10.12 26.25 -7.25
C THR A 9 9.34 25.86 -6.00
N LEU A 10 9.23 26.75 -5.02
CA LEU A 10 8.51 26.47 -3.77
C LEU A 10 7.00 26.31 -4.01
N LEU A 11 6.44 27.15 -4.88
CA LEU A 11 5.03 27.06 -5.27
C LEU A 11 4.74 25.81 -6.11
N ALA A 12 5.64 25.43 -7.02
CA ALA A 12 5.54 24.19 -7.78
C ALA A 12 5.61 22.95 -6.87
N SER A 13 6.48 22.93 -5.85
CA SER A 13 6.51 21.84 -4.87
C SER A 13 5.23 21.76 -4.02
N LEU A 14 4.64 22.89 -3.64
CA LEU A 14 3.38 22.91 -2.88
C LEU A 14 2.20 22.37 -3.70
N LEU A 15 2.13 22.74 -4.99
CA LEU A 15 1.10 22.26 -5.92
C LEU A 15 1.24 20.76 -6.20
N PHE A 16 2.48 20.24 -6.25
CA PHE A 16 2.73 18.81 -6.43
C PHE A 16 2.25 17.98 -5.23
N ILE A 17 2.45 18.49 -4.00
CA ILE A 17 1.98 17.83 -2.77
C ILE A 17 0.44 17.81 -2.72
N ALA A 18 -0.22 18.91 -3.10
CA ALA A 18 -1.68 18.98 -3.11
C ALA A 18 -2.32 17.98 -4.10
N ALA A 19 -1.68 17.71 -5.24
CA ALA A 19 -2.17 16.73 -6.21
C ALA A 19 -2.08 15.28 -5.71
N MET A 20 -1.25 14.99 -4.71
CA MET A 20 -1.17 13.65 -4.10
C MET A 20 -2.25 13.42 -3.03
N ALA A 21 -2.87 14.49 -2.52
CA ALA A 21 -3.81 14.42 -1.40
C ALA A 21 -5.19 13.85 -1.78
N ASP A 22 -5.51 13.76 -3.07
CA ASP A 22 -6.78 13.28 -3.59
C ASP A 22 -6.59 12.06 -4.50
N SER A 23 -5.93 11.04 -3.97
CA SER A 23 -5.82 9.74 -4.64
C SER A 23 -6.85 8.79 -4.08
N ASP A 24 -7.78 8.31 -4.92
CA ASP A 24 -8.73 7.25 -4.60
C ASP A 24 -7.97 6.01 -4.09
N THR A 25 -8.01 5.79 -2.78
CA THR A 25 -7.36 4.65 -2.13
C THR A 25 -8.37 3.54 -1.90
N SER A 26 -7.96 2.31 -2.16
CA SER A 26 -8.75 1.12 -1.88
C SER A 26 -7.91 0.10 -1.14
N VAL A 27 -8.56 -0.83 -0.44
CA VAL A 27 -7.86 -1.97 0.17
C VAL A 27 -7.55 -2.99 -0.91
N TYR A 28 -6.30 -3.43 -0.98
CA TYR A 28 -5.84 -4.52 -1.84
C TYR A 28 -5.22 -5.62 -1.00
N ILE A 29 -5.27 -6.84 -1.51
CA ILE A 29 -4.55 -8.00 -1.01
C ILE A 29 -3.40 -8.23 -1.99
N VAL A 30 -2.18 -8.23 -1.48
CA VAL A 30 -0.95 -8.46 -2.23
C VAL A 30 -0.39 -9.81 -1.83
N TYR A 31 -0.37 -10.74 -2.78
CA TYR A 31 0.27 -12.04 -2.63
C TYR A 31 1.73 -11.93 -3.03
N THR A 32 2.61 -12.48 -2.20
CA THR A 32 4.06 -12.38 -2.38
C THR A 32 4.73 -13.72 -2.14
N THR A 33 5.95 -13.88 -2.64
CA THR A 33 6.88 -14.88 -2.15
C THR A 33 7.80 -14.26 -1.12
N VAL A 34 8.00 -14.93 0.00
CA VAL A 34 9.01 -14.57 0.99
C VAL A 34 10.12 -15.64 0.95
N PRO A 35 11.41 -15.25 0.89
CA PRO A 35 12.51 -16.20 0.97
C PRO A 35 12.42 -17.05 2.25
N ALA A 36 12.79 -18.35 2.16
CA ALA A 36 12.61 -19.30 3.26
C ALA A 36 13.49 -19.02 4.49
N ASP A 37 14.55 -18.23 4.32
CA ASP A 37 15.49 -17.80 5.35
C ASP A 37 15.04 -16.54 6.12
N VAL A 38 13.90 -15.94 5.73
CA VAL A 38 13.32 -14.79 6.43
C VAL A 38 12.46 -15.27 7.60
N GLU A 39 12.88 -14.97 8.82
CA GLU A 39 12.10 -15.29 10.03
C GLU A 39 10.96 -14.28 10.28
N ASP A 40 11.20 -12.99 10.00
CA ASP A 40 10.24 -11.91 10.21
C ASP A 40 9.64 -11.41 8.89
N HIS A 41 8.56 -12.07 8.48
CA HIS A 41 7.82 -11.71 7.26
C HIS A 41 7.22 -10.30 7.33
N ALA A 42 6.80 -9.84 8.52
CA ALA A 42 6.19 -8.52 8.66
C ALA A 42 7.22 -7.41 8.41
N LYS A 43 8.41 -7.55 8.98
CA LYS A 43 9.53 -6.65 8.72
C LYS A 43 9.94 -6.66 7.25
N TYR A 44 10.08 -7.85 6.66
CA TYR A 44 10.42 -8.00 5.23
C TYR A 44 9.44 -7.25 4.31
N HIS A 45 8.13 -7.34 4.58
CA HIS A 45 7.12 -6.64 3.80
C HIS A 45 7.20 -5.12 3.95
N VAL A 46 7.44 -4.61 5.17
CA VAL A 46 7.61 -3.18 5.42
C VAL A 46 8.83 -2.64 4.66
N GLU A 47 9.98 -3.30 4.75
CA GLU A 47 11.21 -2.89 4.07
C GLU A 47 11.03 -2.85 2.55
N THR A 48 10.29 -3.83 2.00
CA THR A 48 9.98 -3.91 0.57
C THR A 48 9.02 -2.81 0.11
N LEU A 49 8.13 -2.36 0.98
CA LEU A 49 7.13 -1.32 0.69
C LEU A 49 7.64 0.10 0.93
N ALA A 50 8.60 0.30 1.84
CA ALA A 50 9.12 1.60 2.21
C ALA A 50 9.52 2.49 1.02
N PRO A 51 10.17 2.00 -0.05
CA PRO A 51 10.50 2.81 -1.23
C PRO A 51 9.28 3.36 -1.98
N ILE A 52 8.14 2.67 -1.91
CA ILE A 52 6.89 3.05 -2.60
C ILE A 52 6.12 4.10 -1.77
N PHE A 53 6.25 4.03 -0.44
CA PHE A 53 5.61 4.93 0.52
C PHE A 53 6.51 6.10 0.98
N GLY A 54 7.79 6.06 0.65
CA GLY A 54 8.78 7.08 1.03
C GLY A 54 9.39 6.89 2.42
N SER A 55 8.81 6.04 3.27
CA SER A 55 9.36 5.66 4.58
C SER A 55 8.79 4.32 5.08
N GLU A 56 9.47 3.69 6.03
CA GLU A 56 8.96 2.50 6.70
C GLU A 56 7.70 2.79 7.51
N ASP A 57 7.62 3.95 8.17
CA ASP A 57 6.47 4.30 9.00
C ASP A 57 5.21 4.49 8.15
N ALA A 58 5.33 5.15 6.99
CA ALA A 58 4.23 5.28 6.04
C ALA A 58 3.83 3.91 5.45
N ALA A 59 4.78 3.00 5.23
CA ALA A 59 4.49 1.63 4.80
C ALA A 59 3.74 0.84 5.88
N LYS A 60 4.15 0.95 7.15
CA LYS A 60 3.47 0.31 8.29
C LYS A 60 2.03 0.82 8.44
N GLU A 61 1.82 2.13 8.31
CA GLU A 61 0.48 2.74 8.38
C GLU A 61 -0.45 2.29 7.25
N ALA A 62 0.11 2.00 6.07
CA ALA A 62 -0.66 1.52 4.94
C ALA A 62 -1.06 0.04 5.05
N ILE A 63 -0.25 -0.80 5.72
CA ILE A 63 -0.53 -2.22 5.93
C ILE A 63 -1.63 -2.38 6.98
N LEU A 64 -2.71 -3.05 6.60
CA LEU A 64 -3.83 -3.39 7.48
C LEU A 64 -3.67 -4.76 8.13
N TYR A 65 -3.05 -5.71 7.42
CA TYR A 65 -2.85 -7.07 7.89
C TYR A 65 -1.73 -7.76 7.12
N THR A 66 -0.97 -8.63 7.79
CA THR A 66 0.10 -9.43 7.19
C THR A 66 -0.26 -10.92 7.24
N TYR A 67 -0.22 -11.60 6.10
CA TYR A 67 -0.44 -13.03 5.95
C TYR A 67 0.91 -13.77 5.96
N THR A 68 1.06 -14.76 6.84
CA THR A 68 2.34 -15.49 7.04
C THR A 68 2.23 -17.02 6.94
N ALA A 69 1.03 -17.56 6.72
CA ALA A 69 0.77 -18.99 6.75
C ALA A 69 0.74 -19.62 5.34
N ALA A 70 -0.36 -20.29 4.97
CA ALA A 70 -0.52 -20.99 3.68
C ALA A 70 -0.36 -20.08 2.43
N ALA A 71 -0.46 -18.77 2.62
CA ALA A 71 -0.08 -17.75 1.65
C ALA A 71 0.65 -16.62 2.36
N THR A 72 1.70 -16.10 1.73
CA THR A 72 2.46 -14.95 2.23
C THR A 72 2.05 -13.68 1.52
N GLY A 73 1.99 -12.57 2.26
CA GLY A 73 1.60 -11.28 1.70
C GLY A 73 1.01 -10.32 2.73
N TYR A 74 0.30 -9.32 2.25
CA TYR A 74 -0.32 -8.32 3.11
C TYR A 74 -1.57 -7.72 2.46
N SER A 75 -2.44 -7.16 3.29
CA SER A 75 -3.48 -6.24 2.84
C SER A 75 -3.08 -4.81 3.17
N ALA A 76 -3.29 -3.88 2.24
CA ALA A 76 -2.89 -2.49 2.42
C ALA A 76 -3.85 -1.53 1.72
N LYS A 77 -3.92 -0.28 2.21
CA LYS A 77 -4.59 0.83 1.50
C LYS A 77 -3.64 1.38 0.45
N LEU A 78 -4.00 1.23 -0.83
CA LEU A 78 -3.15 1.60 -1.96
C LEU A 78 -3.89 2.51 -2.94
N THR A 79 -3.15 3.41 -3.58
CA THR A 79 -3.57 4.12 -4.78
C THR A 79 -3.33 3.27 -6.03
N PRO A 80 -3.99 3.54 -7.17
CA PRO A 80 -3.71 2.85 -8.43
C PRO A 80 -2.24 2.96 -8.86
N ALA A 81 -1.61 4.11 -8.63
CA ALA A 81 -0.19 4.31 -8.94
C ALA A 81 0.73 3.44 -8.06
N GLN A 82 0.39 3.27 -6.78
CA GLN A 82 1.12 2.36 -5.89
C GLN A 82 0.90 0.90 -6.29
N VAL A 83 -0.31 0.52 -6.70
CA VAL A 83 -0.60 -0.84 -7.21
C VAL A 83 0.28 -1.16 -8.43
N SER A 84 0.41 -0.22 -9.37
CA SER A 84 1.29 -0.38 -10.54
C SER A 84 2.73 -0.64 -10.11
N LYS A 85 3.29 0.22 -9.23
CA LYS A 85 4.66 0.08 -8.74
C LYS A 85 4.90 -1.22 -7.96
N ILE A 86 3.94 -1.63 -7.12
CA ILE A 86 4.02 -2.89 -6.37
C ILE A 86 4.05 -4.09 -7.33
N SER A 87 3.25 -4.04 -8.39
CA SER A 87 3.15 -5.13 -9.38
C SER A 87 4.42 -5.31 -10.21
N GLU A 88 5.33 -4.34 -10.23
CA GLU A 88 6.63 -4.43 -10.89
C GLU A 88 7.66 -5.24 -10.07
N ASN A 89 7.39 -5.49 -8.78
CA ASN A 89 8.30 -6.25 -7.93
C ASN A 89 8.21 -7.76 -8.24
N PRO A 90 9.31 -8.45 -8.59
CA PRO A 90 9.29 -9.87 -8.94
C PRO A 90 8.87 -10.80 -7.79
N ALA A 91 8.95 -10.34 -6.54
CA ALA A 91 8.47 -11.09 -5.39
C ALA A 91 6.94 -10.99 -5.22
N VAL A 92 6.25 -10.14 -5.98
CA VAL A 92 4.79 -9.98 -5.97
C VAL A 92 4.18 -10.93 -7.00
N LEU A 93 3.34 -11.84 -6.53
CA LEU A 93 2.65 -12.83 -7.36
C LEU A 93 1.36 -12.28 -7.94
N GLN A 94 0.61 -11.52 -7.14
CA GLN A 94 -0.70 -11.00 -7.53
C GLN A 94 -1.12 -9.83 -6.63
N VAL A 95 -1.78 -8.82 -7.20
CA VAL A 95 -2.45 -7.75 -6.47
C VAL A 95 -3.94 -7.79 -6.79
N VAL A 96 -4.79 -7.96 -5.77
CA VAL A 96 -6.24 -8.10 -5.94
C VAL A 96 -6.95 -7.05 -5.10
N LYS A 97 -7.91 -6.32 -5.68
CA LYS A 97 -8.74 -5.38 -4.91
C LYS A 97 -9.59 -6.16 -3.91
N SER A 98 -9.49 -5.80 -2.64
CA SER A 98 -10.31 -6.41 -1.59
C SER A 98 -11.77 -6.02 -1.79
N GLN A 99 -12.66 -7.00 -1.70
CA GLN A 99 -14.10 -6.81 -1.79
C GLN A 99 -14.70 -7.11 -0.42
N PRO A 100 -15.43 -6.19 0.21
CA PRO A 100 -16.14 -6.48 1.44
C PRO A 100 -17.18 -7.56 1.15
N SER A 101 -16.94 -8.76 1.67
CA SER A 101 -17.83 -9.89 1.49
C SER A 101 -19.01 -9.75 2.45
N LEU A 102 -20.25 -9.65 1.94
CA LEU A 102 -21.49 -9.70 2.72
C LEU A 102 -21.76 -11.11 3.27
N LEU A 103 -20.78 -11.71 3.95
CA LEU A 103 -20.88 -13.08 4.43
C LEU A 103 -21.47 -13.06 5.84
N HIS A 104 -22.76 -13.41 5.88
CA HIS A 104 -23.55 -13.80 7.05
C HIS A 104 -24.47 -12.75 7.70
N LEU A 105 -25.29 -12.05 6.90
CA LEU A 105 -26.65 -11.70 7.34
C LEU A 105 -27.60 -12.83 6.95
N SER A 106 -27.44 -14.03 7.52
CA SER A 106 -28.56 -14.98 7.51
C SER A 106 -29.65 -14.36 8.37
N GLN A 107 -30.71 -13.85 7.75
CA GLN A 107 -31.92 -13.47 8.46
C GLN A 107 -32.49 -14.74 9.10
N HIS A 108 -32.17 -14.97 10.37
CA HIS A 108 -32.96 -15.85 11.21
C HIS A 108 -34.32 -15.18 11.38
N LYS A 109 -35.21 -15.42 10.42
CA LYS A 109 -36.64 -15.13 10.58
C LYS A 109 -37.15 -16.14 11.61
N LEU A 110 -37.29 -15.68 12.84
CA LEU A 110 -38.04 -16.38 13.88
C LEU A 110 -39.50 -16.48 13.38
N THR A 111 -39.92 -17.69 13.05
CA THR A 111 -41.33 -18.08 12.90
C THR A 111 -41.55 -19.37 13.65
#